data_AF-A0A1S4ERU2-F1
#
_entry.id   AF-A0A1S4ERU2-F1
#
_cell.length_a   1.000
_cell.length_b   1.000
_cell.length_c   1.000
_cell.angle_alpha   90.00
_cell.angle_beta   90.00
_cell.angle_gamma   90.00
#
_symmetry.space_group_name_H-M   'P 1'
#
loop_
_entity.id
_entity.type
_entity.pdbx_description
1 polymer ?
#
loop_
_entity_poly.entity_id
_entity_poly.type
_entity_poly.pdbx_seq_one_letter_code
_entity_poly.pdbx_strand_id
1 'polypeptide(L)'
;MRCLLMVVTVLATLNSITISTTSAEDSVQLDKKALQQVESNLLSLFGLNRRPRPNRKNVRIPKAMLDLYKLQTGQDVDTSMLPLPGRHTRSANTVRTFT
;
A
#
# COMPACT_ATOMS: atom_id res chain seq x y z
N MET A 1 -28.47 -6.85 24.36
CA MET A 1 -27.23 -6.27 24.91
C MET A 1 -25.92 -6.84 24.33
N ARG A 2 -25.90 -8.05 23.74
CA ARG A 2 -24.66 -8.66 23.22
C ARG A 2 -24.11 -8.06 21.91
N CYS A 3 -24.97 -7.57 21.00
CA CYS A 3 -24.53 -6.93 19.76
C CYS A 3 -23.80 -5.61 20.00
N LEU A 4 -24.25 -4.80 20.96
CA LEU A 4 -23.63 -3.50 21.25
C LEU A 4 -22.22 -3.69 21.83
N LEU A 5 -22.00 -4.73 22.64
CA LEU A 5 -20.68 -5.09 23.16
C LEU A 5 -19.71 -5.47 22.03
N MET A 6 -20.16 -6.25 21.03
CA MET A 6 -19.30 -6.67 19.91
C MET A 6 -18.86 -5.50 19.02
N VAL A 7 -19.74 -4.52 18.78
CA VAL A 7 -19.41 -3.33 17.99
C VAL A 7 -18.35 -2.47 18.68
N VAL A 8 -18.45 -2.31 20.02
CA VAL A 8 -17.47 -1.53 20.81
C VAL A 8 -16.10 -2.22 20.83
N THR A 9 -16.06 -3.55 20.94
CA THR A 9 -14.79 -4.29 20.91
C THR A 9 -14.09 -4.25 19.55
N VAL A 10 -14.84 -4.27 18.44
CA VAL A 10 -14.28 -4.21 17.09
C VAL A 10 -13.71 -2.80 16.81
N LEU A 11 -14.39 -1.74 17.23
CA LEU A 11 -13.93 -0.36 17.03
C LEU A 11 -12.61 -0.07 17.78
N ALA A 12 -12.42 -0.66 18.97
CA ALA A 12 -11.20 -0.47 19.76
C ALA A 12 -9.94 -1.10 19.12
N THR A 13 -10.11 -2.15 18.30
CA THR A 13 -8.98 -2.86 17.66
C THR A 13 -8.42 -2.19 16.40
N LEU A 14 -9.11 -1.18 15.86
CA LEU A 14 -8.68 -0.49 14.63
C LEU A 14 -7.61 0.61 14.87
N ASN A 15 -7.36 1.00 16.12
CA ASN A 15 -6.49 2.13 16.47
C ASN A 15 -5.00 1.81 16.66
N SER A 16 -4.54 0.59 16.39
CA SER A 16 -3.16 0.18 16.72
C SER A 16 -2.21 0.01 15.52
N ILE A 17 -2.55 0.53 14.34
CA ILE A 17 -1.65 0.47 13.17
C ILE A 17 -0.77 1.73 13.15
N THR A 18 0.18 1.81 14.09
CA THR A 18 1.31 2.74 14.01
C THR A 18 2.38 2.13 13.11
N ILE A 19 2.53 2.65 11.89
CA ILE A 19 3.63 2.27 10.99
C ILE A 19 4.85 3.10 11.37
N SER A 20 5.78 2.47 12.09
CA SER A 20 7.08 3.05 12.40
C SER A 20 7.96 3.06 11.15
N THR A 21 8.13 4.22 10.53
CA THR A 21 9.09 4.42 9.45
C THR A 21 10.46 4.70 10.06
N THR A 22 11.29 3.67 10.21
CA THR A 22 12.71 3.82 10.58
C THR A 22 13.59 3.57 9.38
N SER A 23 14.40 4.59 9.07
CA SER A 23 15.47 4.74 8.08
C SER A 23 16.02 3.48 7.41
N ALA A 24 16.06 3.54 6.07
CA ALA A 24 16.90 2.78 5.16
C ALA A 24 18.38 2.86 5.61
N GLU A 25 19.23 1.83 5.60
CA GLU A 25 19.60 1.02 4.42
C GLU A 25 20.11 -0.40 4.77
N ASP A 26 19.96 -0.93 5.98
CA ASP A 26 20.50 -2.25 6.40
C ASP A 26 19.45 -3.38 6.67
N SER A 27 18.15 -3.16 6.42
CA SER A 27 17.05 -3.99 6.95
C SER A 27 16.56 -5.16 6.09
N VAL A 28 17.05 -5.31 4.85
CA VAL A 28 16.36 -6.05 3.76
C VAL A 28 16.10 -7.55 4.02
N GLN A 29 16.83 -8.20 4.94
CA GLN A 29 16.64 -9.63 5.25
C GLN A 29 15.69 -9.90 6.42
N LEU A 30 15.68 -9.06 7.45
CA LEU A 30 14.79 -9.17 8.61
C LEU A 30 13.34 -8.89 8.21
N ASP A 31 13.18 -8.04 7.20
CA ASP A 31 11.88 -7.61 6.68
C ASP A 31 11.13 -8.72 5.93
N LYS A 32 11.79 -9.74 5.36
CA LYS A 32 11.09 -10.72 4.50
C LYS A 32 10.02 -11.53 5.24
N LYS A 33 10.30 -11.96 6.47
CA LYS A 33 9.33 -12.71 7.29
C LYS A 33 8.18 -11.81 7.75
N ALA A 34 8.49 -10.58 8.15
CA ALA A 34 7.49 -9.60 8.53
C ALA A 34 6.57 -9.24 7.36
N LEU A 35 7.13 -9.02 6.17
CA LEU A 35 6.38 -8.75 4.94
C LEU A 35 5.47 -9.92 4.55
N GLN A 36 5.94 -11.16 4.67
CA GLN A 36 5.11 -12.36 4.43
C GLN A 36 3.94 -12.47 5.41
N GLN A 37 4.14 -12.09 6.68
CA GLN A 37 3.08 -12.08 7.68
C GLN A 37 2.05 -10.97 7.43
N VAL A 38 2.50 -9.79 7.01
CA VAL A 38 1.58 -8.71 6.61
C VAL A 38 0.79 -9.13 5.36
N GLU A 39 1.45 -9.76 4.38
CA GLU A 39 0.78 -10.27 3.18
C GLU A 39 -0.27 -11.34 3.51
N SER A 40 0.03 -12.31 4.37
CA SER A 40 -0.92 -13.35 4.77
C SER A 40 -2.12 -12.79 5.52
N ASN A 41 -1.91 -11.78 6.37
CA ASN A 41 -3.00 -11.10 7.06
C ASN A 41 -3.91 -10.35 6.08
N LEU A 42 -3.34 -9.57 5.15
CA LEU A 42 -4.12 -8.89 4.12
C LEU A 42 -4.92 -9.87 3.26
N LEU A 43 -4.31 -10.98 2.85
CA LEU A 43 -4.99 -12.02 2.09
C LEU A 43 -6.16 -12.62 2.88
N SER A 44 -5.99 -12.88 4.17
CA SER A 44 -7.06 -13.35 5.06
C SER A 44 -8.20 -12.34 5.18
N LEU A 45 -7.89 -11.06 5.40
CA LEU A 45 -8.89 -9.99 5.53
C LEU A 45 -9.74 -9.83 4.27
N PHE A 46 -9.14 -10.01 3.08
CA PHE A 46 -9.86 -9.95 1.81
C PHE A 46 -10.47 -11.30 1.39
N GLY A 47 -10.31 -12.37 2.18
CA GLY A 47 -10.80 -13.71 1.84
C GLY A 47 -10.13 -14.32 0.61
N LEU A 48 -8.88 -13.93 0.31
CA LEU A 48 -8.12 -14.37 -0.85
C LEU A 48 -7.10 -15.44 -0.44
N ASN A 49 -7.08 -16.56 -1.16
CA ASN A 49 -6.12 -17.64 -0.90
C ASN A 49 -4.73 -17.37 -1.49
N ARG A 50 -4.64 -16.50 -2.51
CA ARG A 50 -3.43 -16.23 -3.28
C ARG A 50 -3.44 -14.80 -3.79
N ARG A 51 -2.24 -14.25 -4.01
CA ARG A 51 -2.07 -12.92 -4.61
C ARG A 51 -2.69 -12.85 -6.01
N PRO A 52 -3.61 -11.90 -6.28
CA PRO A 52 -4.18 -11.72 -7.60
C PRO A 52 -3.10 -11.27 -8.60
N ARG A 53 -3.06 -11.89 -9.79
CA ARG A 53 -2.11 -11.57 -10.86
C ARG A 53 -2.86 -10.96 -12.06
N PRO A 54 -3.08 -9.64 -12.06
CA PRO A 54 -3.76 -9.00 -13.17
C PRO A 54 -2.87 -8.99 -14.43
N ASN A 55 -3.49 -9.23 -15.59
CA ASN A 55 -2.81 -9.14 -16.88
C ASN A 55 -2.51 -7.67 -17.22
N ARG A 56 -1.27 -7.23 -17.02
CA ARG A 56 -0.80 -5.83 -17.13
C ARG A 56 -1.26 -5.08 -18.40
N LYS A 57 -1.51 -5.80 -19.50
CA LYS A 57 -1.92 -5.22 -20.78
C LYS A 57 -3.38 -4.75 -20.82
N ASN A 58 -4.26 -5.35 -20.00
CA ASN A 58 -5.71 -5.20 -20.12
C ASN A 58 -6.38 -4.65 -18.85
N VAL A 59 -5.61 -4.16 -17.88
CA VAL A 59 -6.19 -3.58 -16.66
C VAL A 59 -6.72 -2.18 -16.96
N ARG A 60 -8.04 -2.04 -17.05
CA ARG A 60 -8.71 -0.74 -17.05
C ARG A 60 -9.53 -0.63 -15.77
N ILE A 61 -9.22 0.37 -14.95
CA ILE A 61 -9.99 0.70 -13.74
C ILE A 61 -11.11 1.65 -14.17
N PRO A 62 -12.40 1.31 -13.98
CA PRO A 62 -13.51 2.19 -14.35
C PRO A 62 -13.49 3.51 -13.58
N LYS A 63 -13.97 4.59 -14.21
CA LYS A 63 -14.01 5.93 -13.58
C LYS A 63 -14.81 5.95 -12.26
N ALA A 64 -15.97 5.30 -12.25
CA ALA A 64 -16.82 5.22 -11.05
C ALA A 64 -16.08 4.62 -9.84
N MET A 65 -15.17 3.66 -10.06
CA MET A 65 -14.37 3.05 -8.97
C MET A 65 -13.35 4.04 -8.40
N LEU A 66 -12.77 4.89 -9.24
CA LEU A 66 -11.84 5.94 -8.79
C LEU A 66 -12.59 6.98 -7.96
N ASP A 67 -13.78 7.37 -8.38
CA ASP A 67 -14.61 8.34 -7.67
C ASP A 67 -14.99 7.81 -6.27
N LEU A 68 -15.36 6.53 -6.16
CA LEU A 68 -15.63 5.89 -4.87
C LEU A 68 -14.40 5.86 -3.96
N TYR A 69 -13.23 5.54 -4.51
CA TYR A 69 -11.98 5.53 -3.73
C TYR A 69 -11.64 6.93 -3.19
N LYS A 70 -11.83 7.98 -4.01
CA LYS A 70 -11.62 9.37 -3.58
C LYS A 70 -12.54 9.74 -2.43
N LEU A 71 -13.81 9.33 -2.49
CA LEU A 71 -14.77 9.58 -1.42
C LEU A 71 -14.39 8.85 -0.12
N GLN A 72 -13.87 7.62 -0.22
CA GLN A 72 -13.51 6.81 0.95
C GLN A 72 -12.21 7.26 1.63
N THR A 73 -11.20 7.63 0.84
CA THR A 73 -9.85 7.90 1.33
C THR A 73 -9.52 9.39 1.38
N GLY A 74 -10.28 10.24 0.68
CA GLY A 74 -9.97 11.65 0.49
C GLY A 74 -8.73 11.92 -0.38
N GLN A 75 -8.15 10.87 -0.98
CA GLN A 75 -6.98 10.97 -1.84
C GLN A 75 -7.36 10.91 -3.31
N ASP A 76 -6.91 11.91 -4.06
CA ASP A 76 -6.87 11.83 -5.51
C ASP A 76 -5.77 10.85 -5.92
N VAL A 77 -6.16 9.71 -6.48
CA VAL A 77 -5.23 8.71 -7.03
C VAL A 77 -4.64 9.26 -8.33
N ASP A 78 -3.74 10.24 -8.20
CA ASP A 78 -2.95 10.65 -9.34
C ASP A 78 -1.80 9.66 -9.50
N THR A 79 -1.96 8.72 -10.43
CA THR A 79 -0.95 7.72 -10.79
C THR A 79 0.38 8.39 -11.22
N SER A 80 0.34 9.71 -11.47
CA SER A 80 1.48 10.59 -11.72
C SER A 80 2.45 10.73 -10.53
N MET A 81 2.00 10.52 -9.29
CA MET A 81 2.75 10.82 -8.06
C MET A 81 3.33 9.61 -7.33
N LEU A 82 3.09 8.39 -7.81
CA LEU A 82 3.66 7.20 -7.18
C LEU A 82 5.21 7.25 -7.25
N PRO A 83 5.92 7.08 -6.12
CA PRO A 83 7.39 7.11 -6.06
C PRO A 83 7.95 5.80 -6.65
N LEU A 84 7.91 5.69 -7.98
CA LEU A 84 8.53 4.58 -8.68
C LEU A 84 10.04 4.87 -8.81
N PRO A 85 10.91 3.89 -8.49
CA PRO A 85 12.35 4.07 -8.66
C PRO A 85 12.66 4.38 -10.13
N GLY A 86 13.46 5.42 -10.36
CA GLY A 86 13.90 5.81 -11.70
C GLY A 86 12.86 6.56 -12.56
N ARG A 87 11.67 6.88 -12.02
CA ARG A 87 10.63 7.62 -12.77
C ARG A 87 11.13 8.99 -13.25
N HIS A 88 11.83 9.72 -12.38
CA HIS A 88 12.35 11.06 -12.66
C HIS A 88 13.81 11.05 -13.14
N THR A 89 14.50 9.91 -13.04
CA THR A 89 15.93 9.84 -13.42
C THR A 89 16.12 9.78 -14.94
N ARG A 90 15.10 9.32 -15.70
CA ARG A 90 15.17 9.26 -17.18
C ARG A 90 15.27 10.64 -17.85
N SER A 91 14.66 11.67 -17.26
CA SER A 91 14.68 13.05 -17.76
C SER A 91 15.61 13.96 -16.97
N ALA A 92 16.27 13.46 -15.92
CA ALA A 92 17.17 14.24 -15.10
C ALA A 92 18.52 14.40 -15.83
N ASN A 93 18.95 15.65 -15.99
CA ASN A 93 20.30 15.95 -16.46
C ASN A 93 21.27 15.75 -15.28
N THR A 94 22.19 14.79 -15.38
CA THR A 94 23.23 14.59 -14.36
C THR A 94 24.54 15.23 -14.84
N VAL A 95 25.05 16.22 -14.11
CA VAL A 95 26.39 16.78 -14.35
C VAL A 95 27.37 16.08 -13.40
N ARG A 96 28.46 15.53 -13.94
CA ARG A 96 29.57 14.98 -13.16
C ARG A 96 30.80 15.87 -13.38
N THR A 97 31.35 16.41 -12.30
CA THR A 97 32.61 17.17 -12.31
C THR A 97 33.75 16.30 -11.77
N PHE A 98 34.96 16.52 -12.30
CA PHE A 98 36.20 15.91 -11.82
C PHE A 98 37.18 17.04 -11.48
N THR A 99 37.84 16.93 -10.33
CA THR A 99 38.93 17.82 -9.88
C THR A 99 40.27 17.19 -10.18
#